data_AF-A0A956X635-F1
#
_entry.id   AF-A0A956X635-F1
#
_cell.length_a   1.000
_cell.length_b   1.000
_cell.length_c   1.000
_cell.angle_alpha   90.00
_cell.angle_beta   90.00
_cell.angle_gamma   90.00
#
_symmetry.space_group_name_H-M   'P 1'
#
loop_
_entity.id
_entity.type
_entity.pdbx_description
1 polymer ?
#
loop_
_entity_poly.entity_id
_entity_poly.type
_entity_poly.pdbx_seq_one_letter_code
_entity_poly.pdbx_strand_id
1 'polypeptide(L)'
;CLHCQEAPCTKVCPVGATWVREDGIVAMDYDRCIGCRYCEVACPYDVRRFNWEVSTADNPYVPTWGVPEVERRPRGVVEKCTFCVQRIDRGVESGLTPGVDPQATPACVNACPVNARVFGDVHDPDSPISKFLAENDTFRLREDFGTEPKVHYVRPAKEEV
;
A
#
# COMPACT_ATOMS: atom_id res chain seq x y z
N CYS A 1 -1.95 -0.53 5.34
CA CYS A 1 -2.40 0.74 4.71
C CYS A 1 -3.41 0.40 3.66
N LEU A 2 -4.58 1.06 3.67
CA LEU A 2 -5.66 0.76 2.73
C LEU A 2 -5.80 1.79 1.60
N HIS A 3 -4.84 2.73 1.50
CA HIS A 3 -4.79 3.78 0.48
C HIS A 3 -6.14 4.50 0.27
N CYS A 4 -6.77 4.88 1.40
CA CYS A 4 -8.04 5.60 1.48
C CYS A 4 -8.17 6.73 0.44
N GLN A 5 -9.33 6.84 -0.21
CA GLN A 5 -9.65 7.99 -1.06
C GLN A 5 -9.77 9.25 -0.19
N GLU A 6 -10.60 9.19 0.85
CA GLU A 6 -10.71 10.22 1.88
C GLU A 6 -9.70 9.94 3.00
N ALA A 7 -8.41 10.13 2.70
CA ALA A 7 -7.32 9.81 3.63
C ALA A 7 -7.14 10.87 4.74
N PRO A 8 -7.56 10.64 6.01
CA PRO A 8 -7.35 11.62 7.08
C PRO A 8 -5.87 11.88 7.35
N CYS A 9 -5.03 10.85 7.17
CA CYS A 9 -3.60 10.93 7.41
C CYS A 9 -2.84 11.89 6.47
N THR A 10 -3.41 12.26 5.32
CA THR A 10 -2.83 13.28 4.43
C THR A 10 -3.24 14.70 4.85
N LYS A 11 -4.49 14.87 5.29
CA LYS A 11 -5.07 16.14 5.73
C LYS A 11 -4.38 16.72 6.98
N VAL A 12 -3.79 15.87 7.82
CA VAL A 12 -3.12 16.29 9.08
C VAL A 12 -1.62 16.55 8.94
N CYS A 13 -1.02 16.31 7.77
CA CYS A 13 0.43 16.48 7.62
C CYS A 13 0.78 17.96 7.43
N PRO A 14 1.43 18.63 8.41
CA PRO A 14 1.64 20.07 8.34
C PRO A 14 2.63 20.50 7.26
N VAL A 15 3.48 19.57 6.82
CA VAL A 15 4.50 19.82 5.80
C VAL A 15 4.11 19.25 4.44
N GLY A 16 3.02 18.48 4.32
CA GLY A 16 2.64 17.87 3.04
C GLY A 16 3.54 16.70 2.60
N ALA A 17 4.15 15.97 3.56
CA ALA A 17 4.97 14.78 3.28
C ALA A 17 4.14 13.54 2.85
N THR A 18 2.82 13.63 2.82
CA THR A 18 1.95 12.54 2.36
C THR A 18 0.72 13.13 1.68
N TRP A 19 0.37 12.60 0.51
CA TRP A 19 -0.70 13.09 -0.35
C TRP A 19 -1.37 11.92 -1.09
N VAL A 20 -2.50 12.17 -1.74
CA VAL A 20 -3.13 11.22 -2.65
C VAL A 20 -2.64 11.54 -4.06
N ARG A 21 -1.96 10.59 -4.71
CA ARG A 21 -1.56 10.69 -6.13
C ARG A 21 -2.79 10.62 -7.05
N GLU A 22 -2.62 10.98 -8.31
CA GLU A 22 -3.66 10.91 -9.33
C GLU A 22 -4.17 9.48 -9.57
N ASP A 23 -3.27 8.50 -9.57
CA ASP A 23 -3.59 7.06 -9.60
C ASP A 23 -4.22 6.54 -8.29
N GLY A 24 -4.43 7.42 -7.33
CA GLY A 24 -5.08 7.11 -6.08
C GLY A 24 -4.19 6.51 -5.00
N ILE A 25 -2.90 6.31 -5.24
CA ILE A 25 -1.97 5.85 -4.21
C ILE A 25 -1.75 6.97 -3.20
N VAL A 26 -2.12 6.74 -1.94
CA VAL A 26 -1.63 7.58 -0.82
C VAL A 26 -0.10 7.46 -0.76
N ALA A 27 0.63 8.49 -1.16
CA ALA A 27 2.09 8.52 -1.21
C ALA A 27 2.72 9.00 0.11
N MET A 28 4.02 8.77 0.27
CA MET A 28 4.81 9.21 1.40
C MET A 28 6.18 9.67 0.88
N ASP A 29 6.52 10.92 1.15
CA ASP A 29 7.85 11.49 0.95
C ASP A 29 8.59 11.42 2.30
N TYR A 30 9.68 10.66 2.31
CA TYR A 30 10.46 10.43 3.52
C TYR A 30 11.39 11.60 3.83
N ASP A 31 11.87 12.32 2.82
CA ASP A 31 12.79 13.46 2.98
C ASP A 31 12.07 14.70 3.52
N ARG A 32 10.79 14.85 3.14
CA ARG A 32 9.93 15.92 3.62
C ARG A 32 9.32 15.63 5.00
N CYS A 33 9.39 14.38 5.48
CA CYS A 33 8.77 13.98 6.73
C CYS A 33 9.54 14.52 7.95
N ILE A 34 8.91 15.42 8.73
CA ILE A 34 9.49 15.98 9.96
C ILE A 34 9.25 15.14 11.22
N GLY A 35 8.64 13.96 11.11
CA GLY A 35 8.44 13.08 12.26
C GLY A 35 7.46 13.55 13.33
N CYS A 36 6.53 14.45 13.03
CA CYS A 36 5.52 14.91 14.00
C CYS A 36 4.47 13.84 14.38
N ARG A 37 4.40 12.74 13.61
CA ARG A 37 3.58 11.54 13.88
C ARG A 37 2.06 11.76 13.91
N TYR A 38 1.58 12.95 13.56
CA TYR A 38 0.13 13.20 13.57
C TYR A 38 -0.63 12.31 12.59
N CYS A 39 0.01 11.94 11.47
CA CYS A 39 -0.54 11.01 10.50
C CYS A 39 -0.73 9.58 11.05
N GLU A 40 0.04 9.15 12.06
CA GLU A 40 -0.17 7.87 12.76
C GLU A 40 -1.48 7.91 13.53
N VAL A 41 -1.67 8.95 14.36
CA VAL A 41 -2.88 9.15 15.18
C VAL A 41 -4.12 9.32 14.31
N ALA A 42 -4.01 10.02 13.18
CA ALA A 42 -5.13 10.24 12.28
C ALA A 42 -5.52 8.99 11.47
N CYS A 43 -4.67 7.96 11.40
CA CYS A 43 -4.98 6.76 10.64
C CYS A 43 -5.89 5.82 11.45
N PRO A 44 -7.15 5.60 11.05
CA PRO A 44 -8.08 4.77 11.83
C PRO A 44 -7.70 3.29 11.87
N TYR A 45 -6.73 2.88 11.07
CA TYR A 45 -6.28 1.50 10.94
C TYR A 45 -4.96 1.24 11.66
N ASP A 46 -4.31 2.26 12.22
CA ASP A 46 -2.99 2.15 12.87
C ASP A 46 -1.97 1.35 12.05
N VAL A 47 -1.76 1.79 10.80
CA VAL A 47 -0.89 1.12 9.81
C VAL A 47 0.24 2.02 9.28
N ARG A 48 0.51 3.10 10.01
CA ARG A 48 1.69 3.95 9.82
C ARG A 48 2.67 3.63 10.96
N ARG A 49 3.97 3.60 10.65
CA ARG A 49 5.01 3.18 11.60
C ARG A 49 6.10 4.22 11.63
N PHE A 50 6.43 4.71 12.81
CA PHE A 50 7.53 5.64 13.00
C PHE A 50 8.87 4.92 13.16
N ASN A 51 9.89 5.41 12.44
CA ASN A 51 11.26 4.94 12.56
C ASN A 51 11.95 5.61 13.75
N TRP A 52 11.93 4.95 14.92
CA TRP A 52 12.55 5.45 16.15
C TRP A 52 14.07 5.50 16.10
N GLU A 53 14.67 4.56 15.36
CA GLU A 53 16.09 4.31 15.26
C GLU A 53 16.47 4.06 13.79
N VAL A 54 17.74 4.28 13.45
CA VAL A 54 18.25 3.87 12.14
C VAL A 54 18.58 2.38 12.23
N SER A 55 17.95 1.56 11.39
CA SER A 55 18.33 0.16 11.27
C SER A 55 19.61 0.02 10.47
N THR A 56 20.72 -0.24 11.15
CA THR A 56 22.02 -0.56 10.55
C THR A 56 22.30 -2.07 10.51
N ALA A 57 21.44 -2.88 11.12
CA ALA A 57 21.63 -4.33 11.20
C ALA A 57 21.68 -4.97 9.81
N ASP A 58 22.56 -5.94 9.60
CA ASP A 58 22.55 -6.74 8.38
C ASP A 58 21.20 -7.46 8.24
N ASN A 59 20.63 -7.41 7.05
CA ASN A 59 19.38 -8.10 6.77
C ASN A 59 19.72 -9.47 6.14
N PRO A 60 19.57 -10.58 6.88
CA PRO A 60 19.95 -11.92 6.40
C PRO A 60 19.08 -12.40 5.23
N TYR A 61 17.95 -11.73 4.95
CA TYR A 61 17.07 -12.03 3.84
C TYR A 61 17.47 -11.33 2.54
N VAL A 62 18.49 -10.46 2.55
CA VAL A 62 19.04 -9.89 1.32
C VAL A 62 19.81 -10.99 0.58
N PRO A 63 19.40 -11.36 -0.64
CA PRO A 63 20.08 -12.41 -1.38
C PRO A 63 21.48 -11.96 -1.81
N THR A 64 22.41 -12.91 -1.95
CA THR A 64 23.78 -12.65 -2.43
C THR A 64 23.85 -12.20 -3.90
N TRP A 65 22.77 -12.39 -4.66
CA TRP A 65 22.68 -12.07 -6.08
C TRP A 65 22.07 -10.70 -6.37
N GLY A 66 21.75 -9.88 -5.36
CA GLY A 66 21.12 -8.59 -5.59
C GLY A 66 21.18 -7.62 -4.40
N VAL A 67 20.66 -6.42 -4.63
CA VAL A 67 20.52 -5.37 -3.60
C VAL A 67 19.04 -5.03 -3.42
N PRO A 68 18.61 -4.59 -2.22
CA PRO A 68 17.24 -4.13 -2.01
C PRO A 68 16.86 -2.98 -2.95
N GLU A 69 15.69 -3.08 -3.60
CA GLU A 69 15.17 -2.04 -4.51
C GLU A 69 14.77 -0.74 -3.79
N VAL A 70 14.62 -0.79 -2.47
CA VAL A 70 14.14 0.32 -1.65
C VAL A 70 15.14 0.59 -0.54
N GLU A 71 15.57 1.84 -0.43
CA GLU A 71 16.50 2.27 0.59
C GLU A 71 15.90 2.19 1.99
N ARG A 72 16.77 2.01 2.99
CA ARG A 72 16.38 2.07 4.39
C ARG A 72 16.04 3.50 4.76
N ARG A 73 14.99 3.65 5.55
CA ARG A 73 14.49 4.97 5.95
C ARG A 73 15.37 5.52 7.07
N PRO A 74 15.62 6.84 7.10
CA PRO A 74 16.32 7.46 8.23
C PRO A 74 15.46 7.40 9.49
N ARG A 75 16.11 7.67 10.63
CA ARG A 75 15.39 7.90 11.89
C ARG A 75 14.51 9.14 11.77
N GLY A 76 13.37 9.11 12.43
CA GLY A 76 12.50 10.28 12.56
C GLY A 76 11.44 10.41 11.48
N VAL A 77 11.27 9.40 10.61
CA VAL A 77 10.26 9.43 9.54
C VAL A 77 9.19 8.37 9.74
N VAL A 78 7.98 8.67 9.28
CA VAL A 78 6.86 7.72 9.28
C VAL A 78 6.82 6.96 7.98
N GLU A 79 6.73 5.64 8.05
CA GLU A 79 6.53 4.76 6.89
C GLU A 79 5.17 4.07 6.91
N LYS A 80 4.83 3.47 5.76
CA LYS A 80 3.59 2.73 5.54
C LYS A 80 3.75 1.82 4.33
N CYS A 81 2.80 0.91 4.13
CA CYS A 81 2.64 0.28 2.81
C CYS A 81 2.38 1.37 1.75
N THR A 82 3.06 1.23 0.61
CA THR A 82 3.02 2.12 -0.55
C THR A 82 2.44 1.42 -1.77
N PHE A 83 1.79 0.27 -1.62
CA PHE A 83 1.51 -0.65 -2.73
C PHE A 83 2.74 -0.95 -3.61
N CYS A 84 3.94 -0.91 -3.01
CA CYS A 84 5.19 -1.09 -3.73
C CYS A 84 5.32 -0.12 -4.93
N VAL A 85 5.06 1.18 -4.73
CA VAL A 85 5.23 2.23 -5.76
C VAL A 85 6.47 2.06 -6.64
N GLN A 86 7.61 1.66 -6.07
CA GLN A 86 8.85 1.45 -6.82
C GLN A 86 8.74 0.39 -7.94
N ARG A 87 7.83 -0.58 -7.78
CA ARG A 87 7.53 -1.60 -8.80
C ARG A 87 6.50 -1.10 -9.79
N ILE A 88 5.46 -0.45 -9.28
CA ILE A 88 4.37 0.10 -10.10
C ILE A 88 4.93 1.15 -11.07
N ASP A 89 5.64 2.16 -10.55
CA ASP A 89 6.16 3.28 -11.34
C ASP A 89 7.12 2.77 -12.43
N ARG A 90 8.12 1.96 -12.06
CA ARG A 90 9.06 1.32 -13.02
C ARG A 90 8.35 0.44 -14.05
N GLY A 91 7.36 -0.33 -13.60
CA GLY A 91 6.62 -1.24 -14.46
C GLY A 91 5.78 -0.51 -15.50
N VAL A 92 5.01 0.49 -15.06
CA VAL A 92 4.17 1.32 -15.94
C VAL A 92 5.02 2.11 -16.93
N GLU A 93 6.16 2.68 -16.51
CA GLU A 93 7.12 3.32 -17.43
C GLU A 93 7.65 2.35 -18.50
N SER A 94 7.72 1.05 -18.17
CA SER A 94 8.14 0.00 -19.10
C SER A 94 6.99 -0.60 -19.91
N GLY A 95 5.78 -0.03 -19.83
CA GLY A 95 4.59 -0.53 -20.53
C GLY A 95 3.95 -1.78 -19.93
N LEU A 96 4.26 -2.09 -18.66
CA LEU A 96 3.70 -3.23 -17.94
C LEU A 96 2.44 -2.83 -17.16
N THR A 97 1.57 -3.80 -16.94
CA THR A 97 0.26 -3.61 -16.30
C THR A 97 0.27 -4.14 -14.86
N PRO A 98 0.11 -3.28 -13.83
CA PRO A 98 0.00 -3.72 -12.44
C PRO A 98 -1.17 -4.67 -12.22
N GLY A 99 -0.93 -5.78 -11.50
CA GLY A 99 -1.93 -6.84 -11.29
C GLY A 99 -1.90 -7.96 -12.32
N VAL A 100 -1.28 -7.72 -13.48
CA VAL A 100 -1.08 -8.71 -14.55
C VAL A 100 0.39 -9.09 -14.63
N ASP A 101 1.26 -8.09 -14.80
CA ASP A 101 2.69 -8.29 -14.94
C ASP A 101 3.38 -8.36 -13.57
N PRO A 102 4.09 -9.45 -13.23
CA PRO A 102 4.72 -9.60 -11.91
C PRO A 102 5.68 -8.48 -11.55
N GLN A 103 6.37 -7.88 -12.54
CA GLN A 103 7.35 -6.81 -12.29
C GLN A 103 6.72 -5.46 -11.94
N ALA A 104 5.46 -5.23 -12.32
CA ALA A 104 4.67 -4.05 -11.97
C ALA A 104 3.74 -4.30 -10.77
N THR A 105 3.72 -5.52 -10.24
CA THR A 105 2.75 -5.95 -9.23
C THR A 105 3.36 -5.95 -7.81
N PRO A 106 2.60 -5.53 -6.77
CA PRO A 106 3.11 -5.47 -5.42
C PRO A 106 3.70 -6.78 -4.92
N ALA A 107 4.80 -6.72 -4.17
CA ALA A 107 5.53 -7.90 -3.70
C ALA A 107 4.64 -8.86 -2.89
N CYS A 108 3.72 -8.32 -2.11
CA CYS A 108 2.82 -9.14 -1.29
C CYS A 108 1.71 -9.86 -2.07
N VAL A 109 1.41 -9.41 -3.30
CA VAL A 109 0.51 -10.10 -4.23
C VAL A 109 1.27 -11.26 -4.85
N ASN A 110 2.45 -11.00 -5.42
CA ASN A 110 3.30 -12.03 -6.05
C ASN A 110 3.73 -13.13 -5.08
N ALA A 111 3.98 -12.79 -3.80
CA ALA A 111 4.45 -13.75 -2.81
C ALA A 111 3.34 -14.66 -2.26
N CYS A 112 2.07 -14.37 -2.52
CA CYS A 112 0.96 -15.11 -1.92
C CYS A 112 0.73 -16.44 -2.68
N PRO A 113 0.97 -17.62 -2.07
CA PRO A 113 0.85 -18.89 -2.78
C PRO A 113 -0.60 -19.29 -3.07
N VAL A 114 -1.55 -18.69 -2.36
CA VAL A 114 -3.00 -19.00 -2.46
C VAL A 114 -3.79 -17.91 -3.16
N ASN A 115 -3.12 -16.93 -3.77
CA ASN A 115 -3.76 -15.81 -4.47
C ASN A 115 -4.80 -15.06 -3.64
N ALA A 116 -4.57 -14.92 -2.32
CA ALA A 116 -5.50 -14.22 -1.41
C ALA A 116 -5.55 -12.69 -1.64
N ARG A 117 -4.69 -12.15 -2.50
CA ARG A 117 -4.61 -10.73 -2.82
C ARG A 117 -4.70 -10.57 -4.33
N VAL A 118 -5.68 -9.80 -4.76
CA VAL A 118 -5.85 -9.38 -6.16
C VAL A 118 -5.55 -7.88 -6.21
N PHE A 119 -4.83 -7.44 -7.24
CA PHE A 119 -4.42 -6.06 -7.43
C PHE A 119 -4.63 -5.67 -8.89
N GLY A 120 -4.81 -4.37 -9.16
CA GLY A 120 -5.00 -3.84 -10.49
C GLY A 120 -5.67 -2.47 -10.46
N ASP A 121 -5.97 -1.94 -11.65
CA ASP A 121 -6.71 -0.70 -11.82
C ASP A 121 -8.23 -0.96 -11.76
N VAL A 122 -8.93 -0.30 -10.84
CA VAL A 122 -10.39 -0.43 -10.68
C VAL A 122 -11.17 0.34 -11.77
N HIS A 123 -10.50 1.24 -12.50
CA HIS A 123 -11.11 1.97 -13.61
C HIS A 123 -11.08 1.19 -14.93
N ASP A 124 -10.20 0.19 -15.04
CA ASP A 124 -10.20 -0.74 -16.15
C ASP A 124 -11.18 -1.90 -15.86
N PRO A 125 -12.30 -2.03 -16.61
CA PRO A 125 -13.27 -3.10 -16.40
C PRO A 125 -12.69 -4.49 -16.71
N ASP A 126 -11.62 -4.56 -17.50
CA ASP A 126 -10.97 -5.81 -17.85
C ASP A 126 -9.90 -6.27 -16.85
N SER A 127 -9.58 -5.44 -15.86
CA SER A 127 -8.57 -5.75 -14.87
C SER A 127 -8.98 -6.92 -13.95
N PRO A 128 -8.00 -7.66 -13.39
CA PRO A 128 -8.29 -8.74 -12.45
C PRO A 128 -9.12 -8.29 -11.25
N ILE A 129 -8.87 -7.08 -10.73
CA ILE A 129 -9.59 -6.56 -9.55
C ILE A 129 -11.02 -6.15 -9.91
N SER A 130 -11.26 -5.53 -11.06
CA SER A 130 -12.61 -5.12 -11.48
C SER A 130 -13.51 -6.33 -11.69
N LYS A 131 -13.00 -7.37 -12.35
CA LYS A 131 -13.68 -8.67 -12.50
C LYS A 131 -13.95 -9.31 -11.14
N PHE A 132 -12.95 -9.35 -10.27
CA PHE A 132 -13.09 -9.92 -8.93
C PHE A 132 -14.16 -9.22 -8.08
N LEU A 133 -14.19 -7.88 -8.11
CA LEU A 133 -15.19 -7.09 -7.38
C LEU A 133 -16.61 -7.25 -7.93
N ALA A 134 -16.76 -7.52 -9.24
CA ALA A 134 -18.05 -7.79 -9.85
C ALA A 134 -18.60 -9.19 -9.50
N GLU A 135 -17.72 -10.17 -9.29
CA GLU A 135 -18.09 -11.56 -9.05
C GLU A 135 -18.24 -11.93 -7.56
N ASN A 136 -17.65 -11.14 -6.65
CA ASN A 136 -17.56 -11.49 -5.23
C ASN A 136 -18.24 -10.45 -4.33
N ASP A 137 -18.93 -10.91 -3.29
CA ASP A 137 -19.39 -10.04 -2.20
C ASP A 137 -18.18 -9.58 -1.37
N THR A 138 -17.93 -8.27 -1.40
CA THR A 138 -16.82 -7.65 -0.68
C THR A 138 -17.29 -6.52 0.20
N PHE A 139 -16.50 -6.20 1.21
CA PHE A 139 -16.75 -5.06 2.09
C PHE A 139 -15.47 -4.27 2.30
N ARG A 140 -15.60 -2.98 2.61
CA ARG A 140 -14.45 -2.17 3.04
C ARG A 140 -14.35 -2.19 4.56
N LEU A 141 -13.13 -2.16 5.07
CA LEU A 141 -12.91 -2.16 6.51
C LEU A 141 -13.25 -0.80 7.11
N ARG A 142 -14.10 -0.78 8.15
CA ARG A 142 -14.54 0.44 8.85
C ARG A 142 -15.17 1.49 7.95
N GLU A 143 -16.22 1.09 7.22
CA GLU A 143 -17.03 1.99 6.38
C GLU A 143 -17.65 3.14 7.20
N ASP A 144 -17.90 2.93 8.49
CA ASP A 144 -18.39 3.93 9.44
C ASP A 144 -17.51 5.19 9.55
N PHE A 145 -16.23 5.09 9.20
CA PHE A 145 -15.30 6.22 9.22
C PHE A 145 -15.29 7.06 7.94
N GLY A 146 -15.99 6.66 6.88
CA GLY A 146 -16.10 7.43 5.65
C GLY A 146 -14.76 7.68 4.93
N THR A 147 -13.72 6.87 5.21
CA THR A 147 -12.39 7.05 4.58
C THR A 147 -12.29 6.49 3.16
N GLU A 148 -13.33 5.78 2.70
CA GLU A 148 -13.39 5.11 1.40
C GLU A 148 -12.09 4.33 1.06
N PRO A 149 -11.77 3.25 1.81
CA PRO A 149 -10.60 2.41 1.54
C PRO A 149 -10.60 1.80 0.14
N LYS A 150 -9.43 1.72 -0.50
CA LYS A 150 -9.26 1.07 -1.81
C LYS A 150 -9.01 -0.43 -1.71
N VAL A 151 -8.75 -0.92 -0.51
CA VAL A 151 -8.62 -2.35 -0.23
C VAL A 151 -9.98 -2.89 0.19
N HIS A 152 -10.48 -3.82 -0.60
CA HIS A 152 -11.70 -4.58 -0.33
C HIS A 152 -11.35 -5.93 0.30
N TYR A 153 -12.21 -6.39 1.21
CA TYR A 153 -12.08 -7.68 1.88
C TYR A 153 -13.21 -8.61 1.46
N VAL A 154 -12.88 -9.89 1.30
CA VAL A 154 -13.84 -10.96 1.07
C VAL A 154 -14.24 -11.53 2.43
N ARG A 155 -15.54 -11.77 2.64
CA ARG A 155 -15.99 -12.42 3.86
C ARG A 155 -15.55 -13.88 3.85
N PRO A 156 -15.04 -14.44 4.96
CA PRO A 156 -14.83 -15.87 5.05
C PRO A 156 -16.17 -16.58 4.79
N ALA A 157 -16.14 -17.66 4.02
CA ALA A 157 -17.29 -18.55 3.94
C ALA A 157 -17.64 -18.96 5.38
N LYS A 158 -18.90 -18.81 5.78
CA LYS A 158 -19.35 -19.39 7.04
C LYS A 158 -19.18 -20.89 6.92
N GLU A 159 -18.24 -21.49 7.65
CA GLU A 159 -18.38 -22.90 7.99
C GLU A 159 -19.60 -22.97 8.91
N GLU A 160 -20.65 -23.68 8.47
CA GLU A 160 -21.69 -24.16 9.37
C GLU A 160 -20.99 -25.10 10.36
N VAL A 161 -20.71 -24.61 11.57
CA VAL A 161 -20.33 -25.43 12.72
C VAL A 161 -21.59 -25.79 13.48
#